data_AF-A0A6I5RIK8-F1
#
_entry.id   AF-A0A6I5RIK8-F1
#
_cell.length_a   1.000
_cell.length_b   1.000
_cell.length_c   1.000
_cell.angle_alpha   90.00
_cell.angle_beta   90.00
_cell.angle_gamma   90.00
#
_symmetry.space_group_name_H-M   'P 1'
#
loop_
_entity.id
_entity.type
_entity.pdbx_description
1 polymer ?
#
loop_
_entity_poly.entity_id
_entity_poly.type
_entity_poly.pdbx_seq_one_letter_code
_entity_poly.pdbx_strand_id
1 'polypeptide(L)'
;MMLPEVTEKLLAAKKAAGLTFPDLEAKVGGDEVWIASVVYRQASASKEEATKIVQALGADTALIDSLTECPVKGSLDPVVPTDPLIYRFYEIMQVYGMPI
;
A
#
# COMPACT_ATOMS: atom_id res chain seq x y z
N MET A 1 2.43 13.00 9.33
CA MET A 1 2.36 11.56 9.01
C MET A 1 3.71 11.15 8.43
N MET A 2 4.41 10.21 9.07
CA MET A 2 5.70 9.70 8.57
C MET A 2 5.42 8.35 7.91
N LEU A 3 5.78 8.20 6.64
CA LEU A 3 5.65 6.91 5.95
C LEU A 3 6.73 5.95 6.47
N PRO A 4 6.46 4.64 6.55
CA PRO A 4 7.51 3.66 6.80
C PRO A 4 8.60 3.77 5.73
N GLU A 5 9.87 3.64 6.11
CA GLU A 5 11.02 3.74 5.19
C GLU A 5 10.90 2.76 4.01
N VAL A 6 10.38 1.55 4.25
CA VAL A 6 10.09 0.55 3.21
C VAL A 6 9.11 1.09 2.16
N THR A 7 8.05 1.75 2.60
CA THR A 7 7.04 2.36 1.70
C THR A 7 7.67 3.49 0.88
N GLU A 8 8.48 4.34 1.49
CA GLU A 8 9.18 5.42 0.76
C GLU A 8 10.10 4.88 -0.33
N LYS A 9 10.87 3.83 -0.02
CA LYS A 9 11.76 3.16 -0.98
C LYS A 9 10.99 2.54 -2.16
N LEU A 10 9.88 1.86 -1.89
CA LEU A 10 9.05 1.25 -2.93
C LEU A 10 8.38 2.31 -3.82
N LEU A 11 7.86 3.39 -3.23
CA LEU A 11 7.25 4.49 -3.99
C LEU A 11 8.29 5.24 -4.83
N ALA A 12 9.51 5.42 -4.32
CA ALA A 12 10.63 5.99 -5.08
C ALA A 12 11.01 5.10 -6.28
N ALA A 13 11.12 3.78 -6.08
CA ALA A 13 11.38 2.82 -7.15
C ALA A 13 10.26 2.84 -8.20
N LYS A 14 8.99 2.83 -7.77
CA LYS A 14 7.82 2.97 -8.66
C LYS A 14 7.88 4.22 -9.51
N LYS A 15 8.24 5.36 -8.90
CA LYS A 15 8.38 6.64 -9.60
C LYS A 15 9.55 6.60 -10.60
N ALA A 16 10.69 6.04 -10.22
CA ALA A 16 11.87 5.90 -11.08
C ALA A 16 11.59 4.99 -12.29
N ALA A 17 10.82 3.92 -12.09
CA ALA A 17 10.39 3.01 -13.14
C ALA A 17 9.26 3.57 -14.03
N GLY A 18 8.68 4.72 -13.67
CA GLY A 18 7.57 5.33 -14.41
C GLY A 18 6.28 4.50 -14.37
N LEU A 19 6.08 3.68 -13.34
CA LEU A 19 4.95 2.75 -13.24
C LEU A 19 3.79 3.31 -12.42
N THR A 20 2.57 3.02 -12.86
CA THR A 20 1.33 3.20 -12.11
C THR A 20 0.95 1.91 -11.36
N PHE A 21 -0.02 1.97 -10.43
CA PHE A 21 -0.54 0.72 -9.82
C PHE A 21 -1.30 -0.17 -10.82
N PRO A 22 -2.10 0.38 -11.76
CA PRO A 22 -2.65 -0.40 -12.87
C PRO A 22 -1.56 -1.12 -13.70
N ASP A 23 -0.43 -0.48 -13.97
CA ASP A 23 0.68 -1.13 -14.69
C ASP A 23 1.28 -2.29 -13.90
N LEU A 24 1.30 -2.19 -12.56
CA LEU A 24 1.77 -3.26 -11.69
C LEU A 24 0.78 -4.41 -11.65
N GLU A 25 -0.53 -4.15 -11.61
CA GLU A 25 -1.56 -5.17 -11.74
C GLU A 25 -1.37 -5.97 -13.04
N ALA A 26 -1.21 -5.27 -14.17
CA ALA A 26 -1.00 -5.91 -15.47
C ALA A 26 0.30 -6.76 -15.54
N LYS A 27 1.34 -6.40 -14.78
CA LYS A 27 2.65 -7.08 -14.81
C LYS A 27 2.78 -8.21 -13.80
N VAL A 28 2.30 -8.01 -12.59
CA VAL A 28 2.54 -8.89 -11.44
C VAL A 28 1.38 -9.86 -11.23
N GLY A 29 0.17 -9.48 -11.66
CA GLY A 29 -1.07 -10.12 -11.26
C GLY A 29 -1.46 -9.71 -9.83
N GLY A 30 -2.77 -9.59 -9.60
CA GLY A 30 -3.33 -9.07 -8.35
C GLY A 30 -3.87 -7.65 -8.53
N ASP A 31 -4.99 -7.37 -7.86
CA ASP A 31 -5.72 -6.10 -7.96
C ASP A 31 -4.87 -4.90 -7.53
N GLU A 32 -4.95 -3.79 -8.26
CA GLU A 32 -4.15 -2.58 -8.02
C GLU A 32 -4.29 -2.03 -6.59
N VAL A 33 -5.48 -2.15 -5.99
CA VAL A 33 -5.76 -1.68 -4.62
C VAL A 33 -5.07 -2.59 -3.61
N TRP A 34 -5.04 -3.90 -3.88
CA TRP A 34 -4.28 -4.84 -3.05
C TRP A 34 -2.77 -4.58 -3.17
N ILE A 35 -2.24 -4.38 -4.37
CA ILE A 35 -0.81 -4.06 -4.59
C ILE A 35 -0.45 -2.76 -3.86
N ALA A 36 -1.27 -1.72 -3.99
CA ALA A 36 -1.08 -0.47 -3.26
C ALA A 36 -1.10 -0.71 -1.75
N SER A 37 -2.03 -1.53 -1.24
CA SER A 37 -2.11 -1.88 0.18
C SER A 37 -0.85 -2.58 0.68
N VAL A 38 -0.24 -3.46 -0.12
CA VAL A 38 1.05 -4.10 0.22
C VAL A 38 2.17 -3.05 0.30
N VAL A 39 2.27 -2.15 -0.70
CA VAL A 39 3.27 -1.07 -0.72
C VAL A 39 3.14 -0.11 0.46
N TYR A 40 1.91 0.22 0.86
CA TYR A 40 1.60 1.03 2.05
C TYR A 40 1.63 0.26 3.37
N ARG A 41 2.11 -1.01 3.36
CA ARG A 41 2.22 -1.86 4.55
C ARG A 41 0.88 -2.04 5.28
N GLN A 42 -0.22 -2.09 4.54
CA GLN A 42 -1.57 -2.39 5.05
C GLN A 42 -2.05 -3.80 4.66
N ALA A 43 -1.26 -4.51 3.86
CA ALA A 43 -1.43 -5.92 3.52
C ALA A 43 -0.06 -6.62 3.50
N SER A 44 -0.08 -7.95 3.58
CA SER A 44 1.09 -8.80 3.37
C SER A 44 0.94 -9.55 2.04
N ALA A 45 2.08 -9.83 1.41
CA ALA A 45 2.16 -10.64 0.20
C ALA A 45 2.84 -11.97 0.51
N SER A 46 2.55 -13.01 -0.28
CA SER A 46 3.38 -14.20 -0.29
C SER A 46 4.79 -13.87 -0.79
N LYS A 47 5.77 -14.74 -0.53
CA LYS A 47 7.15 -14.54 -1.00
C LYS A 47 7.24 -14.44 -2.53
N GLU A 48 6.39 -15.19 -3.24
CA GLU A 48 6.33 -15.15 -4.70
C GLU A 48 5.80 -13.79 -5.20
N GLU A 49 4.68 -13.33 -4.64
CA GLU A 49 4.08 -12.03 -5.00
C GLU A 49 5.01 -10.86 -4.64
N ALA A 50 5.59 -10.86 -3.44
CA ALA A 50 6.55 -9.85 -3.01
C ALA A 50 7.76 -9.77 -3.96
N THR A 51 8.27 -10.93 -4.40
CA THR A 51 9.37 -10.99 -5.37
C THR A 51 8.97 -10.38 -6.70
N LYS A 52 7.79 -10.71 -7.23
CA LYS A 52 7.28 -10.12 -8.49
C LYS A 52 7.11 -8.60 -8.38
N ILE A 53 6.54 -8.11 -7.27
CA ILE A 53 6.37 -6.65 -7.04
C ILE A 53 7.73 -5.95 -7.02
N VAL A 54 8.69 -6.45 -6.23
CA VAL A 54 10.02 -5.83 -6.08
C VAL A 54 10.79 -5.85 -7.41
N GLN A 55 10.72 -6.95 -8.15
CA GLN A 55 11.35 -7.06 -9.48
C GLN A 55 10.69 -6.13 -10.50
N ALA A 56 9.35 -6.06 -10.55
CA ALA A 56 8.63 -5.17 -11.46
C ALA A 56 8.95 -3.69 -11.21
N LEU A 57 9.18 -3.34 -9.94
CA LEU A 57 9.59 -1.99 -9.52
C LEU A 57 11.08 -1.70 -9.74
N GLY A 58 11.90 -2.73 -9.99
CA GLY A 58 13.36 -2.59 -9.99
C GLY A 58 13.91 -2.15 -8.62
N ALA A 59 13.23 -2.50 -7.54
CA ALA A 59 13.61 -2.14 -6.18
C ALA A 59 14.62 -3.15 -5.59
N ASP A 60 15.23 -2.79 -4.45
CA ASP A 60 16.16 -3.66 -3.74
C ASP A 60 15.46 -4.95 -3.25
N THR A 61 16.05 -6.10 -3.56
CA THR A 61 15.58 -7.43 -3.12
C THR A 61 15.54 -7.57 -1.60
N ALA A 62 16.30 -6.77 -0.84
CA ALA A 62 16.22 -6.72 0.61
C ALA A 62 14.82 -6.33 1.13
N LEU A 63 13.98 -5.69 0.31
CA LEU A 63 12.62 -5.28 0.68
C LEU A 63 11.60 -6.44 0.60
N ILE A 64 11.96 -7.58 0.00
CA ILE A 64 11.04 -8.72 -0.19
C ILE A 64 10.56 -9.23 1.17
N ASP A 65 11.46 -9.50 2.11
CA ASP A 65 11.10 -10.06 3.41
C ASP A 65 10.16 -9.12 4.17
N SER A 66 10.42 -7.80 4.12
CA SER A 66 9.54 -6.80 4.71
C SER A 66 8.12 -6.86 4.14
N LEU A 67 7.93 -7.12 2.84
CA LEU A 67 6.59 -7.23 2.24
C LEU A 67 5.84 -8.50 2.63
N THR A 68 6.53 -9.52 3.11
CA THR A 68 5.92 -10.78 3.57
C THR A 68 5.48 -10.75 5.03
N GLU A 69 6.02 -9.83 5.83
CA GLU A 69 5.65 -9.66 7.22
C GLU A 69 4.22 -9.13 7.37
N CYS A 70 3.44 -9.73 8.28
CA CYS A 70 2.12 -9.24 8.66
C CYS A 70 2.25 -7.86 9.34
N PRO A 71 1.72 -6.78 8.74
CA PRO A 71 1.84 -5.46 9.33
C PRO A 71 0.76 -5.21 10.38
N VAL A 72 1.04 -4.27 11.29
CA VAL A 72 -0.02 -3.60 12.06
C VAL A 72 -0.81 -2.72 11.09
N LYS A 73 -2.11 -2.98 10.96
CA LYS A 73 -2.99 -2.25 10.05
C LYS A 73 -3.63 -1.05 10.75
N GLY A 74 -3.99 -0.02 9.98
CA GLY A 74 -4.74 1.12 10.48
C GLY A 74 -3.91 2.07 11.34
N SER A 75 -2.60 2.17 11.09
CA SER A 75 -1.64 2.96 11.89
C SER A 75 -1.63 4.46 11.56
N LEU A 76 -2.74 5.00 11.07
CA LEU A 76 -2.84 6.41 10.71
C LEU A 76 -3.07 7.25 11.98
N ASP A 77 -2.00 7.81 12.53
CA ASP A 77 -2.11 8.93 13.45
C ASP A 77 -2.15 10.26 12.65
N PRO A 78 -3.12 11.16 12.92
CA PRO A 78 -4.15 11.12 13.97
C PRO A 78 -5.35 10.22 13.65
N VAL A 79 -6.07 9.79 14.69
CA VAL A 79 -7.29 8.93 14.63
C VAL A 79 -8.35 9.45 13.64
N VAL A 80 -8.45 10.77 13.47
CA VAL A 80 -9.34 11.39 12.46
C VAL A 80 -8.49 11.80 11.25
N PRO A 81 -8.76 11.27 10.05
CA PRO A 81 -8.01 11.63 8.85
C PRO A 81 -8.07 13.13 8.57
N THR A 82 -6.92 13.73 8.26
CA THR A 82 -6.83 15.16 7.90
C THR A 82 -6.79 15.40 6.40
N ASP A 83 -6.43 14.37 5.61
CA ASP A 83 -6.52 14.42 4.16
C ASP A 83 -7.99 14.48 3.71
N PRO A 84 -8.39 15.45 2.87
CA PRO A 84 -9.79 15.61 2.48
C PRO A 84 -10.38 14.41 1.72
N LEU A 85 -9.58 13.70 0.92
CA LEU A 85 -10.05 12.53 0.18
C LEU A 85 -10.30 11.38 1.14
N ILE A 86 -9.36 11.11 2.06
CA ILE A 86 -9.50 10.05 3.06
C ILE A 86 -10.63 10.38 4.06
N TYR A 87 -10.77 11.65 4.45
CA TYR A 87 -11.82 12.09 5.37
C TYR A 87 -13.24 11.76 4.89
N ARG A 88 -13.49 11.76 3.58
CA ARG A 88 -14.83 11.41 3.04
C ARG A 88 -15.22 9.97 3.35
N PHE A 89 -14.26 9.03 3.38
CA PHE A 89 -14.53 7.66 3.80
C PHE A 89 -14.86 7.56 5.29
N TYR A 90 -14.22 8.39 6.13
CA TYR A 90 -14.56 8.50 7.54
C TYR A 90 -15.98 9.08 7.74
N GLU A 91 -16.35 10.09 6.95
CA GLU A 91 -17.67 10.72 7.00
C GLU A 91 -18.82 9.77 6.59
N ILE A 92 -18.59 8.87 5.63
CA ILE A 92 -19.58 7.84 5.25
C ILE A 92 -19.99 7.02 6.48
N MET A 93 -19.03 6.59 7.31
CA MET A 93 -19.33 5.83 8.53
C MET A 93 -20.07 6.68 9.58
N GLN A 94 -19.79 7.98 9.67
CA GLN A 94 -20.48 8.88 10.60
C GLN A 94 -21.94 9.12 10.18
N VAL A 95 -22.22 9.25 8.88
CA VAL A 95 -23.57 9.51 8.37
C VAL A 95 -24.41 8.24 8.28
N TYR A 96 -23.82 7.12 7.86
CA TYR A 96 -24.54 5.89 7.50
C TYR A 96 -24.18 4.66 8.34
N GLY A 97 -23.26 4.76 9.30
CA GLY A 97 -22.77 3.60 10.06
C GLY A 97 -23.67 3.17 11.23
N MET A 98 -24.56 4.04 11.70
CA MET A 98 -25.53 3.67 12.73
C MET A 98 -26.63 2.79 12.11
N PRO A 99 -26.89 1.58 12.64
CA PRO A 99 -28.04 0.79 12.23
C PRO A 99 -29.30 1.45 12.81
N ILE A 100 -29.98 2.27 12.00
CA ILE A 100 -31.32 2.78 12.29
C ILE A 100 -32.36 1.74 11.90
#